data_AF-A0A7W9ERM7-F1
#
_entry.id   AF-A0A7W9ERM7-F1
#
_cell.length_a   1.000
_cell.length_b   1.000
_cell.length_c   1.000
_cell.angle_alpha   90.00
_cell.angle_beta   90.00
_cell.angle_gamma   90.00
#
_symmetry.space_group_name_H-M   'P 1'
#
loop_
_entity.id
_entity.type
_entity.pdbx_description
1 polymer ?
#
loop_
_entity_poly.entity_id
_entity_poly.type
_entity_poly.pdbx_seq_one_letter_code
_entity_poly.pdbx_strand_id
1 'polypeptide(L)'
;MPIRVSSSRRVTILDPDNGFEVGSMTSRTRPKYSLFSETADYVAARKSVVAIQFARQCDPIQRAIDIRSNLVSLVGSPADCPVIRGRVAPNLLFFSIVPGANREQWRRALLDFEKKCAKAEIIE
;
A
#
# COMPACT_ATOMS: atom_id res chain seq x y z
N MET A 1 19.11 5.32 -2.95
CA MET A 1 18.61 4.47 -4.04
C MET A 1 17.26 5.00 -4.45
N PRO A 2 16.93 5.03 -5.75
CA PRO A 2 15.59 5.39 -6.21
C PRO A 2 14.59 4.29 -5.80
N ILE A 3 13.34 4.69 -5.59
CA ILE A 3 12.20 3.78 -5.36
C ILE A 3 12.16 2.75 -6.48
N ARG A 4 11.94 1.47 -6.13
CA ARG A 4 11.66 0.46 -7.15
C ARG A 4 10.20 0.57 -7.56
N VAL A 5 9.99 1.11 -8.76
CA VAL A 5 8.68 1.11 -9.42
C VAL A 5 8.71 0.05 -10.51
N SER A 6 7.84 -0.96 -10.39
CA SER A 6 7.57 -1.91 -11.47
C SER A 6 6.17 -1.64 -12.01
N SER A 7 6.07 -1.30 -13.30
CA SER A 7 4.79 -0.91 -13.90
C SER A 7 4.50 -1.72 -15.15
N SER A 8 3.28 -2.26 -15.20
CA SER A 8 2.65 -2.79 -16.41
C SER A 8 1.60 -1.80 -16.91
N ARG A 9 0.92 -2.11 -18.02
CA ARG A 9 -0.22 -1.28 -18.48
C ARG A 9 -1.34 -1.12 -17.45
N ARG A 10 -1.48 -2.05 -16.49
CA ARG A 10 -2.63 -2.10 -15.57
C ARG A 10 -2.27 -1.99 -14.08
N VAL A 11 -1.05 -2.36 -13.70
CA VAL A 11 -0.62 -2.44 -12.31
C VAL A 11 0.71 -1.74 -12.12
N THR A 12 0.83 -0.93 -11.08
CA THR A 12 2.08 -0.35 -10.58
C THR A 12 2.37 -0.90 -9.18
N ILE A 13 3.60 -1.35 -8.97
CA ILE A 13 4.10 -1.79 -7.66
C ILE A 13 5.04 -0.72 -7.14
N LEU A 14 4.77 -0.24 -5.92
CA LEU A 14 5.59 0.70 -5.18
C LEU A 14 6.30 -0.04 -4.05
N ASP A 15 7.62 -0.18 -4.18
CA ASP A 15 8.50 -0.81 -3.19
C ASP A 15 9.57 0.20 -2.71
N PRO A 16 9.19 1.17 -1.87
CA PRO A 16 10.10 2.11 -1.25
C PRO A 16 10.84 1.50 -0.04
N ASP A 17 12.11 1.89 0.15
CA ASP A 17 12.91 1.44 1.31
C ASP A 17 12.24 1.73 2.67
N ASN A 18 11.58 2.90 2.77
CA ASN A 18 11.02 3.42 4.02
C ASN A 18 9.48 3.48 4.03
N GLY A 19 8.81 3.02 2.97
CA GLY A 19 7.35 3.11 2.87
C GLY A 19 6.83 4.44 2.33
N PHE A 20 5.64 4.86 2.77
CA PHE A 20 5.04 6.14 2.42
C PHE A 20 5.68 7.32 3.16
N GLU A 21 5.65 8.49 2.52
CA GLU A 21 6.19 9.74 3.05
C GLU A 21 5.70 10.08 4.46
N VAL A 22 6.58 10.70 5.23
CA VAL A 22 6.35 11.12 6.63
C VAL A 22 6.82 12.55 6.83
N GLY A 23 6.27 13.25 7.82
CA GLY A 23 6.62 14.66 8.08
C GLY A 23 8.09 14.90 8.45
N SER A 24 8.80 13.90 8.98
CA SER A 24 10.23 13.99 9.32
C SER A 24 11.17 13.75 8.12
N MET A 25 10.62 13.53 6.93
CA MET A 25 11.39 13.30 5.71
C MET A 25 12.18 14.56 5.33
N THR A 26 13.46 14.38 5.00
CA THR A 26 14.34 15.43 4.47
C THR A 26 14.54 15.28 2.97
N SER A 27 15.09 16.29 2.29
CA SER A 27 15.48 16.19 0.87
C SER A 27 16.38 14.98 0.59
N ARG A 28 17.30 14.67 1.51
CA ARG A 28 18.22 13.53 1.41
C ARG A 28 17.50 12.17 1.52
N THR A 29 16.46 12.08 2.35
CA THR A 29 15.75 10.82 2.58
C THR A 29 14.53 10.65 1.69
N ARG A 30 14.03 11.72 1.06
CA ARG A 30 12.83 11.70 0.21
C ARG A 30 12.81 10.62 -0.87
N PRO A 31 13.91 10.33 -1.60
CA PRO A 31 13.89 9.27 -2.61
C PRO A 31 13.68 7.85 -2.08
N LYS A 32 13.67 7.67 -0.74
CA LYS A 32 13.43 6.38 -0.08
C LYS A 32 11.95 6.14 0.25
N TYR A 33 11.09 7.12 -0.03
CA TYR A 33 9.68 7.08 0.30
C TYR A 33 8.82 7.20 -0.96
N SER A 34 7.71 6.47 -1.01
CA SER A 34 6.64 6.73 -1.98
C SER A 34 5.81 7.92 -1.53
N LEU A 35 5.48 8.79 -2.47
CA LEU A 35 4.60 9.93 -2.19
C LEU A 35 3.14 9.48 -2.33
N PHE A 36 2.26 10.02 -1.48
CA PHE A 36 0.83 9.76 -1.63
C PHE A 36 0.30 10.35 -2.95
N SER A 37 0.82 11.50 -3.36
CA SER A 37 0.49 12.14 -4.64
C SER A 37 0.87 11.25 -5.84
N GLU A 38 2.01 10.58 -5.78
CA GLU A 38 2.45 9.66 -6.84
C GLU A 38 1.46 8.49 -6.99
N THR A 39 0.94 7.99 -5.87
CA THR A 39 -0.11 6.96 -5.89
C THR A 39 -1.39 7.49 -6.54
N ALA A 40 -1.79 8.72 -6.22
CA ALA A 40 -2.95 9.35 -6.83
C ALA A 40 -2.80 9.51 -8.36
N ASP A 41 -1.62 9.87 -8.85
CA ASP A 41 -1.34 10.00 -10.28
C ASP A 41 -1.51 8.67 -11.01
N TYR A 42 -1.01 7.56 -10.46
CA TYR A 42 -1.20 6.23 -11.06
C TYR A 42 -2.68 5.81 -11.08
N VAL A 43 -3.43 6.13 -10.03
CA VAL A 43 -4.86 5.81 -9.94
C VAL A 43 -5.67 6.66 -10.92
N ALA A 44 -5.33 7.94 -11.07
CA ALA A 44 -5.92 8.83 -12.08
C ALA A 44 -5.67 8.30 -13.50
N ALA A 45 -4.49 7.71 -13.73
CA ALA A 45 -4.17 6.97 -14.97
C ALA A 45 -4.87 5.59 -15.08
N ARG A 46 -5.84 5.29 -14.20
CA ARG A 46 -6.62 4.05 -14.13
C ARG A 46 -5.79 2.79 -13.89
N LYS A 47 -4.62 2.93 -13.25
CA LYS A 47 -3.81 1.78 -12.82
C LYS A 47 -4.20 1.35 -11.42
N SER A 48 -4.14 0.05 -11.18
CA SER A 48 -4.10 -0.48 -9.82
C SER A 48 -2.71 -0.24 -9.22
N VAL A 49 -2.64 0.08 -7.94
CA VAL A 49 -1.38 0.27 -7.22
C VAL A 49 -1.30 -0.74 -6.08
N VAL A 50 -0.14 -1.38 -5.95
CA VAL A 50 0.21 -2.18 -4.77
C VAL A 50 1.42 -1.53 -4.12
N ALA A 51 1.29 -1.10 -2.88
CA ALA A 51 2.35 -0.42 -2.14
C ALA A 51 2.77 -1.22 -0.90
N ILE A 52 4.08 -1.25 -0.66
CA ILE A 52 4.71 -1.98 0.44
C ILE A 52 5.15 -1.00 1.52
N GLN A 53 4.88 -1.33 2.78
CA GLN A 53 5.31 -0.55 3.94
C GLN A 53 5.84 -1.48 5.03
N PHE A 54 7.06 -1.24 5.49
CA PHE A 54 7.53 -1.84 6.72
C PHE A 54 7.00 -1.07 7.93
N ALA A 55 6.33 -1.75 8.86
CA ALA A 55 5.91 -1.20 10.14
C ALA A 55 7.01 -1.46 11.20
N ARG A 56 8.08 -0.67 11.13
CA ARG A 56 9.22 -0.73 12.06
C ARG A 56 8.94 0.15 13.28
N GLN A 57 9.15 -0.38 14.49
CA GLN A 57 9.09 0.39 15.75
C GLN A 57 7.78 1.20 15.90
N CYS A 58 6.66 0.67 15.40
CA CYS A 58 5.34 1.28 15.53
C CYS A 58 4.27 0.19 15.67
N ASP A 59 3.05 0.60 16.03
CA ASP A 59 1.88 -0.26 15.90
C ASP A 59 1.56 -0.48 14.41
N PRO A 60 1.62 -1.72 13.89
CA PRO A 60 1.35 -2.00 12.49
C PRO A 60 -0.13 -1.79 12.11
N ILE A 61 -1.07 -2.00 13.04
CA ILE A 61 -2.51 -1.84 12.76
C ILE A 61 -2.82 -0.35 12.64
N GLN A 62 -2.40 0.46 13.62
CA GLN A 62 -2.61 1.90 13.54
C GLN A 62 -1.94 2.50 12.30
N ARG A 63 -0.70 2.06 11.99
CA ARG A 63 0.01 2.50 10.78
C ARG A 63 -0.76 2.16 9.50
N ALA A 64 -1.39 0.99 9.43
CA ALA A 64 -2.23 0.60 8.30
C ALA A 64 -3.44 1.52 8.17
N ILE A 65 -4.14 1.79 9.27
CA ILE A 65 -5.30 2.68 9.33
C ILE A 65 -4.92 4.10 8.87
N ASP A 66 -3.82 4.66 9.38
CA ASP A 66 -3.38 6.02 9.04
C ASP A 66 -3.08 6.17 7.55
N ILE A 67 -2.27 5.25 6.99
CA ILE A 67 -1.91 5.27 5.57
C ILE A 67 -3.14 5.05 4.70
N ARG A 68 -4.01 4.09 5.04
CA ARG A 68 -5.24 3.85 4.29
C ARG A 68 -6.15 5.07 4.32
N SER A 69 -6.29 5.73 5.48
CA SER A 69 -7.11 6.94 5.61
C SER A 69 -6.59 8.07 4.73
N ASN A 70 -5.27 8.26 4.65
CA ASN A 70 -4.66 9.22 3.74
C ASN A 70 -4.85 8.86 2.27
N LEU A 71 -4.76 7.58 1.92
CA LEU A 71 -5.02 7.13 0.54
C LEU A 71 -6.49 7.34 0.17
N VAL A 72 -7.43 6.98 1.05
CA VAL A 72 -8.87 7.17 0.85
C VAL A 72 -9.22 8.65 0.72
N SER A 73 -8.62 9.54 1.52
CA SER A 73 -8.88 10.98 1.39
C SER A 73 -8.38 11.56 0.05
N LEU A 74 -7.35 10.96 -0.55
CA LEU A 74 -6.75 11.43 -1.80
C LEU A 74 -7.40 10.83 -3.05
N VAL A 75 -7.67 9.53 -3.06
CA VAL A 75 -8.18 8.83 -4.26
C VAL A 75 -9.59 8.27 -4.12
N GLY A 76 -10.15 8.31 -2.90
CA GLY A 76 -11.50 7.84 -2.59
C GLY A 76 -11.60 6.32 -2.48
N SER A 77 -12.77 5.81 -2.87
CA SER A 77 -13.13 4.38 -2.77
C SER A 77 -12.17 3.37 -3.44
N PRO A 78 -11.34 3.70 -4.45
CA PRO A 78 -10.29 2.79 -4.92
C PRO A 78 -9.30 2.36 -3.84
N ALA A 79 -9.02 3.21 -2.85
CA ALA A 79 -8.12 2.91 -1.74
C ALA A 79 -8.82 2.24 -0.54
N ASP A 80 -10.15 2.09 -0.61
CA ASP A 80 -10.96 1.40 0.40
C ASP A 80 -10.90 -0.12 0.21
N CYS A 81 -9.68 -0.64 0.19
CA CYS A 81 -9.40 -2.08 0.14
C CYS A 81 -8.77 -2.51 1.47
N PRO A 82 -8.99 -3.77 1.90
CA PRO A 82 -8.30 -4.30 3.06
C PRO A 82 -6.78 -4.31 2.88
N VAL A 83 -6.06 -4.08 3.97
CA VAL A 83 -4.60 -4.12 4.01
C VAL A 83 -4.17 -5.52 4.43
N ILE A 84 -3.25 -6.15 3.67
CA ILE A 84 -2.62 -7.39 4.14
C ILE A 84 -1.45 -7.03 5.04
N ARG A 85 -1.47 -7.56 6.26
CA ARG A 85 -0.32 -7.59 7.15
C ARG A 85 0.36 -8.96 7.08
N GLY A 86 1.62 -8.95 6.63
CA GLY A 86 2.55 -10.04 6.88
C GLY A 86 3.07 -9.97 8.32
N ARG A 87 2.74 -10.98 9.13
CA ARG A 87 3.22 -11.20 10.51
C ARG A 87 4.65 -11.72 10.52
N VAL A 88 5.55 -10.94 9.94
CA VAL A 88 7.00 -11.13 9.91
C VAL A 88 7.70 -10.01 10.70
N ALA A 89 9.02 -10.11 10.89
CA ALA A 89 9.79 -9.09 11.60
C ALA A 89 10.76 -8.37 10.64
N PRO A 90 10.63 -7.04 10.43
CA PRO A 90 9.51 -6.19 10.86
C PRO A 90 8.20 -6.53 10.13
N ASN A 91 7.05 -6.13 10.69
CA ASN A 91 5.75 -6.37 10.05
C ASN A 91 5.71 -5.70 8.68
N LEU A 92 5.12 -6.40 7.71
CA LEU A 92 4.99 -5.93 6.33
C LEU A 92 3.53 -5.61 6.04
N LEU A 93 3.24 -4.42 5.54
CA LEU A 93 1.89 -4.01 5.15
C LEU A 93 1.83 -3.86 3.63
N PHE A 94 0.80 -4.43 3.03
CA PHE A 94 0.50 -4.32 1.61
C PHE A 94 -0.80 -3.55 1.43
N PHE A 95 -0.69 -2.38 0.83
CA PHE A 95 -1.83 -1.55 0.45
C PHE A 95 -2.18 -1.83 -1.00
N SER A 96 -3.46 -2.06 -1.25
CA SER A 96 -3.99 -2.20 -2.60
C SER A 96 -4.90 -1.03 -2.91
N ILE A 97 -4.66 -0.35 -4.03
CA ILE A 97 -5.54 0.68 -4.55
C ILE A 97 -6.05 0.19 -5.91
N VAL A 98 -7.33 -0.16 -5.98
CA VAL A 98 -7.90 -0.86 -7.13
C VAL A 98 -9.09 -0.08 -7.70
N PRO A 99 -8.92 0.61 -8.84
CA PRO A 99 -10.01 1.34 -9.46
C PRO A 99 -11.04 0.39 -10.11
N GLY A 100 -12.32 0.80 -10.06
CA GLY A 100 -13.40 0.20 -10.84
C GLY A 100 -13.88 -1.18 -10.35
N ALA A 101 -14.41 -1.97 -11.29
CA ALA A 101 -15.16 -3.20 -11.03
C ALA A 101 -14.34 -4.36 -10.46
N ASN A 102 -13.00 -4.31 -10.55
CA ASN A 102 -12.13 -5.39 -10.10
C ASN A 102 -11.97 -5.46 -8.57
N ARG A 103 -12.48 -4.46 -7.84
CA ARG A 103 -12.29 -4.33 -6.39
C ARG A 103 -12.85 -5.50 -5.60
N GLU A 104 -14.05 -5.96 -5.95
CA GLU A 104 -14.69 -7.10 -5.29
C GLU A 104 -13.92 -8.39 -5.54
N GLN A 105 -13.48 -8.61 -6.78
CA GLN A 105 -12.63 -9.75 -7.13
C GLN A 105 -11.30 -9.69 -6.36
N TRP A 106 -10.70 -8.51 -6.25
CA TRP A 106 -9.47 -8.30 -5.50
C TRP A 106 -9.67 -8.61 -4.02
N ARG A 107 -10.73 -8.07 -3.40
CA ARG A 107 -11.08 -8.32 -2.00
C ARG A 107 -11.21 -9.81 -1.70
N ARG A 108 -11.92 -10.56 -2.55
CA ARG A 108 -12.02 -12.02 -2.43
C ARG A 108 -10.67 -12.71 -2.52
N ALA A 109 -9.81 -12.29 -3.46
CA ALA A 109 -8.48 -12.85 -3.59
C ALA A 109 -7.61 -12.61 -2.34
N LEU A 110 -7.72 -11.44 -1.69
CA LEU A 110 -7.02 -11.16 -0.44
C LEU A 110 -7.51 -12.07 0.70
N LEU A 111 -8.82 -12.23 0.85
CA LEU A 111 -9.43 -13.11 1.86
C LEU A 111 -9.05 -14.58 1.64
N ASP A 112 -9.00 -15.02 0.39
CA ASP A 112 -8.56 -16.38 0.06
C ASP A 112 -7.06 -16.58 0.30
N PHE A 113 -6.25 -15.54 0.07
CA PHE A 113 -4.82 -15.56 0.36
C PHE A 113 -4.55 -15.66 1.87
N GLU A 114 -5.28 -14.90 2.69
CA GLU A 114 -5.18 -14.95 4.15
C GLU A 114 -5.38 -16.39 4.67
N LYS A 115 -6.43 -17.08 4.20
CA LYS A 115 -6.73 -18.46 4.60
C LYS A 115 -5.61 -19.46 4.24
N LYS A 116 -4.85 -19.18 3.19
CA LYS A 116 -3.76 -20.06 2.69
C LYS A 116 -2.41 -19.72 3.31
N CYS A 117 -2.25 -18.52 3.84
CA CYS A 117 -0.98 -18.04 4.37
C CYS A 117 -1.08 -17.83 5.88
N ALA A 118 -0.52 -18.77 6.66
CA ALA A 118 -0.53 -18.70 8.12
C ALA A 118 0.12 -17.42 8.69
N LYS A 119 0.94 -16.71 7.90
CA LYS A 119 1.59 -15.46 8.31
C LYS A 119 0.88 -14.21 7.80
N ALA A 120 -0.21 -14.32 7.05
CA ALA A 120 -1.00 -13.19 6.60
C ALA A 120 -2.16 -12.91 7.58
N GLU A 121 -2.55 -11.65 7.67
CA GLU A 121 -3.67 -11.14 8.46
C GLU A 121 -4.28 -9.97 7.68
N ILE A 122 -5.61 -9.90 7.61
CA ILE A 122 -6.32 -8.79 6.97
C ILE A 122 -6.66 -7.71 8.00
N ILE A 123 -6.42 -6.46 7.62
CA ILE A 123 -6.83 -5.26 8.37
C ILE A 123 -7.88 -4.51 7.55
N GLU A 124 -9.10 -4.45 8.08
CA GLU A 124 -10.28 -3.78 7.49
C GLU A 124 -10.38 -2.30 7.83
#